data_AF-A0A7G6YCC8-F1
#
_entry.id   AF-A0A7G6YCC8-F1
#
_cell.length_a   1.000
_cell.length_b   1.000
_cell.length_c   1.000
_cell.angle_alpha   90.00
_cell.angle_beta   90.00
_cell.angle_gamma   90.00
#
_symmetry.space_group_name_H-M   'P 1'
#
loop_
_entity.id
_entity.type
_entity.pdbx_description
1 polymer ?
#
loop_
_entity_poly.entity_id
_entity_poly.type
_entity_poly.pdbx_seq_one_letter_code
_entity_poly.pdbx_strand_id
1 'polypeptide(L)' 'MSFSEDQIEAVRAAFDLAGYSGELRTLPVESDQDRVFIVPPASEIAMGDERSLELVLSRLLDCEVLVTGDVGAPTVPFR' A
#
# COMPACT_ATOMS: atom_id res chain seq x y z
N MET A 1 7.71 0.18 -13.07
CA MET A 1 6.51 -0.07 -13.90
C MET A 1 5.43 0.99 -13.61
N SER A 2 4.46 1.23 -14.50
CA SER A 2 3.28 2.07 -14.21
C SER A 2 2.07 1.17 -14.01
N PHE A 3 1.32 1.36 -12.93
CA PHE A 3 0.06 0.65 -12.70
C PHE A 3 -1.04 1.23 -13.61
N SER A 4 -2.04 0.41 -13.95
CA SER A 4 -3.23 0.92 -14.64
C SER A 4 -4.11 1.73 -13.68
N GLU A 5 -4.96 2.62 -14.21
CA GLU A 5 -5.94 3.36 -13.41
C GLU A 5 -6.82 2.41 -12.60
N ASP A 6 -7.29 1.30 -13.20
CA ASP A 6 -8.07 0.27 -12.51
C ASP A 6 -7.31 -0.36 -11.33
N GLN A 7 -6.00 -0.62 -11.49
CA GLN A 7 -5.18 -1.15 -10.39
C GLN A 7 -5.05 -0.12 -9.26
N ILE A 8 -4.84 1.15 -9.60
CA ILE A 8 -4.71 2.23 -8.62
C ILE A 8 -6.02 2.41 -7.85
N GLU A 9 -7.16 2.39 -8.54
CA GLU A 9 -8.48 2.45 -7.91
C GLU A 9 -8.75 1.24 -7.02
N ALA A 10 -8.37 0.05 -7.46
CA ALA A 10 -8.58 -1.16 -6.68
C ALA A 10 -7.70 -1.22 -5.42
N VAL A 11 -6.45 -0.74 -5.48
CA VAL A 11 -5.61 -0.56 -4.29
C VAL A 11 -6.26 0.43 -3.32
N ARG A 12 -6.74 1.58 -3.80
CA ARG A 12 -7.43 2.57 -2.96
C ARG A 12 -8.66 1.98 -2.28
N ALA A 13 -9.47 1.23 -3.03
CA ALA A 13 -10.64 0.54 -2.48
C ALA A 13 -10.26 -0.50 -1.41
N ALA A 14 -9.16 -1.24 -1.61
CA ALA A 14 -8.68 -2.21 -0.62
C ALA A 14 -8.26 -1.54 0.69
N PHE A 15 -7.56 -0.40 0.62
CA PHE A 15 -7.21 0.39 1.81
C PHE A 15 -8.45 0.97 2.49
N ASP A 16 -9.41 1.50 1.73
CA ASP A 16 -10.65 2.05 2.30
C ASP A 16 -11.47 0.97 3.05
N LEU A 17 -11.57 -0.24 2.46
CA LEU A 17 -12.17 -1.41 3.11
C LEU A 17 -11.40 -1.85 4.36
N ALA A 18 -10.08 -1.67 4.39
CA ALA A 18 -9.25 -1.93 5.55
C ALA A 18 -9.37 -0.84 6.64
N GLY A 19 -10.11 0.25 6.39
CA GLY A 19 -10.30 1.36 7.32
C GLY A 19 -9.34 2.53 7.11
N TYR A 20 -8.62 2.58 5.98
CA TYR A 20 -7.68 3.64 5.65
C TYR A 20 -8.12 4.48 4.44
N SER A 21 -8.49 5.73 4.71
CA SER A 21 -8.92 6.68 3.68
C SER A 21 -7.91 7.84 3.47
N GLY A 22 -6.66 7.67 3.92
CA GLY A 22 -5.61 8.68 3.83
C GLY A 22 -4.88 8.71 2.48
N GLU A 23 -3.90 9.60 2.35
CA GLU A 23 -3.01 9.61 1.17
C GLU A 23 -2.16 8.34 1.15
N LEU A 24 -2.31 7.52 0.10
CA LEU A 24 -1.45 6.36 -0.11
C LEU A 24 -0.06 6.79 -0.56
N ARG A 25 0.94 6.37 0.19
CA ARG A 25 2.35 6.63 -0.09
C ARG A 25 3.10 5.33 -0.17
N THR A 26 4.13 5.29 -1.00
CA THR A 26 5.03 4.15 -1.13
C THR A 26 6.48 4.59 -1.02
N LEU A 27 7.37 3.62 -0.84
CA LEU A 27 8.77 3.86 -1.16
C LEU A 27 8.97 4.03 -2.67
N PRO A 28 10.02 4.76 -3.11
CA PRO A 28 10.45 4.76 -4.49
C PRO A 28 10.63 3.33 -4.98
N VAL A 29 10.13 3.06 -6.19
CA VAL A 29 10.23 1.74 -6.80
C VAL A 29 11.69 1.46 -7.13
N GLU A 30 12.35 0.60 -6.35
CA GLU A 30 13.69 0.09 -6.68
C GLU A 30 13.59 -1.18 -7.53
N SER A 31 12.49 -1.94 -7.41
CA SER A 31 12.19 -3.15 -8.17
C SER A 31 10.68 -3.27 -8.44
N ASP A 32 10.32 -3.99 -9.51
CA ASP A 32 8.93 -4.34 -9.81
C ASP A 32 8.45 -5.57 -9.02
N GLN A 33 9.33 -6.19 -8.23
CA GLN A 33 9.03 -7.39 -7.45
C GLN A 33 8.46 -7.11 -6.06
N ASP A 34 8.64 -5.90 -5.53
CA ASP A 34 8.21 -5.51 -4.20
C ASP A 34 7.57 -4.11 -4.17
N ARG A 35 6.65 -3.92 -3.22
CA ARG A 35 6.00 -2.63 -2.98
C ARG A 35 5.77 -2.43 -1.48
N VAL A 36 6.30 -1.34 -0.95
CA VAL A 36 6.09 -0.94 0.44
C VAL A 36 5.13 0.22 0.49
N PHE A 37 3.97 0.03 1.11
CA PHE A 37 3.01 1.08 1.42
C PHE A 37 3.26 1.62 2.82
N ILE A 38 3.25 2.95 2.94
CA ILE A 38 3.48 3.65 4.20
C ILE A 38 2.17 4.24 4.69
N VAL A 39 1.74 3.78 5.86
CA VAL A 39 0.52 4.21 6.55
C VAL A 39 0.92 4.82 7.88
N PRO A 40 0.41 5.99 8.29
CA PRO A 40 0.75 6.56 9.60
C PRO A 40 0.46 5.57 10.75
N PRO A 41 1.30 5.50 11.81
CA PRO A 41 1.11 4.54 12.90
C PRO A 41 -0.25 4.67 13.62
N ALA A 42 -0.80 5.88 13.68
CA ALA A 42 -2.13 6.13 14.23
C ALA A 42 -3.26 5.50 13.39
N SER A 43 -3.00 5.25 12.12
CA SER A 43 -3.91 4.61 11.17
C SER A 43 -3.72 3.09 11.11
N GLU A 44 -2.53 2.56 11.37
CA GLU A 44 -2.31 1.12 11.55
C GLU A 44 -3.16 0.54 12.67
N ILE A 45 -3.32 1.28 13.78
CA ILE A 45 -4.16 0.87 14.93
C ILE A 45 -5.65 0.81 14.56
N ALA A 46 -6.08 1.65 13.61
CA ALA A 46 -7.46 1.70 13.14
C ALA A 46 -7.72 0.71 11.99
N MET A 47 -6.67 0.35 11.26
CA MET A 47 -6.76 -0.66 10.22
C MET A 47 -7.02 -2.04 10.83
N GLY A 48 -7.74 -2.87 10.08
CA GLY A 48 -7.97 -4.27 10.44
C GLY A 48 -6.68 -5.10 10.37
N ASP A 49 -6.80 -6.32 9.86
CA ASP A 49 -5.63 -7.20 9.70
C ASP A 49 -4.75 -6.76 8.52
N GLU A 50 -3.64 -6.11 8.83
CA GLU A 50 -2.59 -5.68 7.89
C GLU A 50 -2.09 -6.84 7.01
N ARG A 51 -1.93 -8.05 7.56
CA ARG A 51 -1.46 -9.22 6.81
C ARG A 51 -2.45 -9.66 5.75
N SER A 52 -3.75 -9.55 6.05
CA SER A 52 -4.79 -9.81 5.06
C SER A 52 -4.77 -8.77 3.94
N LEU A 53 -4.50 -7.50 4.25
CA LEU A 53 -4.37 -6.46 3.22
C LEU A 53 -3.15 -6.68 2.33
N GLU A 54 -1.98 -6.97 2.90
CA GLU A 54 -0.77 -7.34 2.15
C GLU A 54 -1.02 -8.51 1.19
N LEU A 55 -1.71 -9.55 1.65
CA LEU A 55 -2.08 -10.69 0.82
C LEU A 55 -2.98 -10.29 -0.35
N VAL A 56 -4.00 -9.46 -0.13
CA VAL A 56 -4.90 -8.98 -1.19
C VAL A 56 -4.13 -8.14 -2.21
N LEU A 57 -3.31 -7.20 -1.74
CA LEU A 57 -2.54 -6.30 -2.59
C LEU A 57 -1.50 -7.05 -3.43
N SER A 58 -0.82 -8.05 -2.84
CA SER A 58 0.15 -8.87 -3.58
C SER A 58 -0.46 -9.61 -4.76
N ARG A 59 -1.71 -10.07 -4.63
CA ARG A 59 -2.44 -10.73 -5.72
C ARG A 59 -2.95 -9.75 -6.77
N LEU A 60 -3.25 -8.52 -6.36
CA LEU A 60 -3.74 -7.48 -7.25
C LEU A 60 -2.63 -6.86 -8.10
N LEU A 61 -1.44 -6.71 -7.52
CA LEU A 61 -0.28 -6.07 -8.14
C LEU A 61 0.74 -7.04 -8.73
N ASP A 62 0.57 -8.34 -8.49
CA ASP A 62 1.50 -9.41 -8.90
C ASP A 62 2.93 -9.18 -8.40
N CYS A 63 3.05 -8.67 -7.17
CA CYS A 63 4.32 -8.39 -6.50
C CYS A 63 4.23 -8.64 -4.98
N GLU A 64 5.37 -8.69 -4.30
CA GLU A 64 5.40 -8.72 -2.83
C GLU A 64 4.95 -7.37 -2.27
N VAL A 65 4.12 -7.38 -1.23
CA VAL A 65 3.60 -6.14 -0.63
C VAL A 65 3.84 -6.15 0.87
N LEU A 66 4.36 -5.03 1.37
CA LEU A 66 4.50 -4.72 2.79
C LEU A 66 3.70 -3.45 3.10
N VAL A 67 2.95 -3.43 4.20
CA VAL A 67 2.29 -2.23 4.73
C VAL A 67 2.97 -1.88 6.05
N THR A 68 3.32 -0.62 6.31
CA THR A 68 4.01 -0.28 7.57
C THR A 68 3.96 1.22 7.95
N GLY A 69 4.22 1.51 9.22
CA GLY A 69 4.11 2.79 9.93
C GLY A 69 5.03 3.89 9.42
N ASP A 70 6.29 3.53 9.20
CA ASP A 70 7.38 4.37 8.69
C ASP A 70 8.66 3.50 8.61
N VAL A 71 9.50 3.72 7.59
CA VAL A 71 10.83 3.09 7.47
C VAL A 71 11.98 4.11 7.52
N GLY A 72 11.69 5.39 7.81
CA GLY A 72 12.67 6.46 7.88
C GLY A 72 13.25 6.87 6.51
N ALA A 73 12.61 6.48 5.42
CA ALA A 73 13.01 6.77 4.05
C ALA A 73 12.05 7.76 3.37
N PRO A 74 12.52 8.54 2.37
CA PRO A 74 11.65 9.42 1.59
C PRO A 74 10.56 8.61 0.89
N THR A 75 9.31 9.07 0.99
CA THR A 75 8.15 8.40 0.36
C THR A 75 7.63 9.21 -0.82
N VAL A 76 7.00 8.52 -1.77
CA VAL A 76 6.33 9.11 -2.94
C VAL A 76 4.83 8.79 -2.92
N PRO A 77 3.97 9.64 -3.50
CA PRO A 77 2.55 9.31 -3.64
C PRO A 77 2.34 8.08 -4.54
N PHE A 78 1.44 7.19 -4.15
CA PHE A 78 1.03 6.06 -5.00
C PHE A 78 0.13 6.55 -6.14
N ARG A 79 0.55 6.32 -7.38
CA ARG A 79 -0.09 6.79 -8.61
C ARG A 79 0.22 5.86 -9.77
#